data_AF-A0A973XYB6-F1
#
_entry.id   AF-A0A973XYB6-F1
#
_cell.length_a   1.000
_cell.length_b   1.000
_cell.length_c   1.000
_cell.angle_alpha   90.00
_cell.angle_beta   90.00
_cell.angle_gamma   90.00
#
_symmetry.space_group_name_H-M   'P 1'
#
loop_
_entity.id
_entity.type
_entity.pdbx_description
1 polymer ?
#
loop_
_entity_poly.entity_id
_entity_poly.type
_entity_poly.pdbx_seq_one_letter_code
_entity_poly.pdbx_strand_id
1 'polypeptide(L)' 'MKTVEFHTCECSEKRAFADRRSAEKALGRAQAKRDRQAQRWENRHPMNRENRIYQCDYGMWHLTKQSRRSYEEGAARLAA' A
#
# COMPACT_ATOMS: atom_id res chain seq x y z
N MET A 1 -17.99 -10.40 1.83
CA MET A 1 -17.14 -9.31 2.35
C MET A 1 -17.00 -8.24 1.28
N LYS A 2 -17.48 -7.01 1.49
CA LYS A 2 -17.49 -5.95 0.46
C LYS A 2 -16.06 -5.48 0.17
N THR A 3 -15.62 -5.62 -1.07
CA THR A 3 -14.31 -5.14 -1.54
C THR A 3 -14.25 -3.62 -1.43
N VAL A 4 -13.08 -3.06 -1.07
CA VAL A 4 -12.89 -1.60 -1.16
C VAL A 4 -12.81 -1.27 -2.64
N GLU A 5 -13.59 -0.28 -3.07
CA GLU A 5 -13.56 0.19 -4.45
C GLU A 5 -12.16 0.70 -4.81
N PHE A 6 -11.66 0.31 -5.97
CA PHE A 6 -10.35 0.71 -6.46
C PHE A 6 -10.47 1.05 -7.94
N HIS A 7 -9.61 1.96 -8.39
CA HIS A 7 -9.52 2.41 -9.76
C HIS A 7 -8.10 2.17 -10.29
N THR A 8 -7.96 2.27 -11.60
CA THR A 8 -6.65 2.34 -12.25
C THR A 8 -6.17 3.79 -12.20
N CYS A 9 -4.94 4.04 -11.73
CA CYS A 9 -4.30 5.37 -11.79
C CYS A 9 -3.44 5.46 -13.05
N GLU A 10 -3.36 6.65 -13.64
CA GLU A 10 -2.43 6.92 -14.74
C GLU A 10 -0.96 6.86 -14.30
N CYS A 11 -0.69 7.13 -13.03
CA CYS A 11 0.64 7.07 -12.43
C CYS A 11 1.25 5.66 -12.31
N SER A 12 0.44 4.59 -12.39
CA SER A 12 0.94 3.21 -12.35
C SER A 12 -0.14 2.18 -12.70
N GLU A 13 0.25 1.01 -13.20
CA GLU A 13 -0.62 -0.20 -13.33
C GLU A 13 -1.24 -0.69 -12.00
N LYS A 14 -0.99 0.00 -10.88
CA LYS A 14 -1.44 -0.42 -9.56
C LYS A 14 -2.82 0.15 -9.24
N ARG A 15 -3.51 -0.58 -8.37
CA ARG A 15 -4.77 -0.14 -7.77
C ARG A 15 -4.58 1.17 -7.01
N ALA A 16 -5.53 2.06 -7.22
CA ALA A 16 -5.59 3.39 -6.63
C ALA A 16 -6.95 3.59 -5.94
N PHE A 17 -6.99 4.42 -4.93
CA PHE A 17 -8.18 4.72 -4.14
C PHE A 17 -8.49 6.20 -4.25
N ALA A 18 -9.78 6.54 -4.41
CA ALA A 18 -10.22 7.91 -4.60
C ALA A 18 -9.96 8.80 -3.37
N ASP A 19 -10.04 8.21 -2.17
CA ASP A 19 -9.87 8.92 -0.93
C ASP A 19 -8.93 8.19 0.05
N ARG A 20 -8.37 8.96 0.98
CA ARG A 20 -7.43 8.47 1.99
C ARG A 20 -8.04 7.37 2.86
N ARG A 21 -9.30 7.52 3.28
CA ARG A 21 -9.99 6.59 4.20
C ARG A 21 -10.18 5.22 3.53
N SER A 22 -10.51 5.20 2.26
CA SER A 22 -10.60 4.02 1.42
C SER A 22 -9.24 3.34 1.28
N ALA A 23 -8.18 4.11 1.07
CA ALA A 23 -6.81 3.59 1.04
C ALA A 23 -6.36 2.99 2.39
N GLU A 24 -6.65 3.63 3.52
CA GLU A 24 -6.36 3.13 4.87
C GLU A 24 -7.11 1.82 5.16
N LYS A 25 -8.40 1.77 4.80
CA LYS A 25 -9.22 0.56 4.90
C LYS A 25 -8.68 -0.56 4.01
N ALA A 26 -8.21 -0.25 2.81
CA ALA A 26 -7.59 -1.21 1.91
C ALA A 26 -6.25 -1.72 2.47
N LEU A 27 -5.42 -0.84 3.04
CA LEU A 27 -4.16 -1.18 3.68
C LEU A 27 -4.35 -2.16 4.83
N GLY A 28 -5.25 -1.86 5.78
CA GLY A 28 -5.53 -2.76 6.90
C GLY A 28 -6.02 -4.14 6.45
N ARG A 29 -6.82 -4.20 5.38
CA ARG A 29 -7.28 -5.46 4.78
C ARG A 29 -6.14 -6.24 4.10
N ALA A 30 -5.25 -5.55 3.40
CA ALA A 30 -4.09 -6.16 2.75
C ALA A 30 -3.15 -6.77 3.80
N GLN A 31 -2.88 -6.04 4.89
CA GLN A 31 -2.08 -6.51 6.02
C GLN A 31 -2.73 -7.72 6.69
N ALA A 32 -4.00 -7.64 7.09
CA ALA A 32 -4.71 -8.76 7.70
C ALA A 32 -4.80 -10.01 6.79
N LYS A 33 -4.80 -9.84 5.46
CA LYS A 33 -4.70 -10.97 4.53
C LYS A 33 -3.31 -11.60 4.57
N ARG A 34 -2.24 -10.78 4.56
CA ARG A 34 -0.85 -11.25 4.63
C ARG A 34 -0.55 -11.91 5.98
N ASP A 35 -1.06 -11.37 7.09
CA ASP A 35 -0.88 -11.97 8.42
C ASP A 35 -1.53 -13.36 8.50
N ARG A 36 -2.76 -13.50 7.99
CA ARG A 36 -3.43 -14.81 7.88
C ARG A 36 -2.68 -15.78 6.97
N GLN A 37 -2.04 -15.29 5.91
CA GLN A 37 -1.22 -16.11 5.02
C GLN A 37 0.08 -16.53 5.72
N ALA A 38 0.73 -15.63 6.45
CA ALA A 38 1.95 -15.90 7.20
C ALA A 38 1.73 -16.93 8.30
N GLN A 39 0.57 -16.92 8.97
CA GLN A 39 0.21 -17.94 9.97
C GLN A 39 0.05 -19.35 9.38
N ARG A 40 -0.26 -19.48 8.08
CA ARG A 40 -0.40 -20.78 7.41
C ARG A 40 0.95 -21.38 7.00
N TRP A 41 2.01 -20.58 6.95
CA TRP A 41 3.31 -21.02 6.46
C TRP A 41 4.18 -21.40 7.65
N GLU A 42 4.52 -22.69 7.73
CA GLU A 42 5.28 -23.29 8.83
C GLU A 42 6.69 -22.68 8.95
N ASN A 43 7.28 -22.32 7.81
CA ASN A 43 8.53 -21.59 7.71
C ASN A 43 8.25 -20.09 7.52
N ARG A 44 8.46 -19.31 8.60
CA ARG A 44 8.23 -17.85 8.65
C ARG A 44 9.22 -17.09 7.76
N HIS A 45 9.07 -17.18 6.45
CA HIS A 45 9.82 -16.35 5.52
C HIS A 45 9.35 -14.89 5.57
N PRO A 46 10.24 -13.92 5.34
CA PRO A 46 9.87 -12.52 5.24
C PRO A 46 8.83 -12.33 4.13
N MET A 47 7.59 -12.03 4.52
CA MET A 47 6.53 -11.78 3.56
C MET A 47 6.55 -10.31 3.19
N ASN A 48 6.69 -10.02 1.89
CA ASN A 48 6.52 -8.68 1.38
C ASN A 48 5.15 -8.16 1.83
N ARG A 49 5.10 -7.02 2.54
CA ARG A 49 3.86 -6.41 3.04
C ARG A 49 3.75 -4.93 2.68
N GLU A 50 2.55 -4.49 2.34
CA GLU A 50 2.26 -3.08 2.22
C GLU A 50 2.25 -2.46 3.62
N ASN A 51 2.98 -1.36 3.80
CA ASN A 51 3.20 -0.74 5.11
C ASN A 51 2.54 0.64 5.21
N ARG A 52 2.36 1.33 4.08
CA ARG A 52 1.91 2.74 4.07
C ARG A 52 1.02 3.04 2.87
N ILE A 53 0.33 4.17 2.96
CA ILE A 53 -0.34 4.82 1.84
C ILE A 53 0.35 6.14 1.50
N TYR A 54 0.26 6.57 0.25
CA TYR A 54 0.69 7.87 -0.21
C TYR A 54 -0.27 8.40 -1.27
N GLN A 55 -0.35 9.72 -1.41
CA GLN A 55 -1.06 10.36 -2.50
C GLN A 55 -0.10 10.57 -3.67
N CYS A 56 -0.52 10.23 -4.89
CA CYS A 56 0.22 10.54 -6.11
C CYS A 56 -0.18 11.91 -6.67
N ASP A 57 0.57 12.38 -7.67
CA ASP A 57 0.35 13.69 -8.30
C ASP A 57 -1.00 13.79 -9.03
N TYR A 58 -1.60 12.65 -9.39
CA TYR A 58 -2.94 12.55 -9.99
C TYR A 58 -4.07 12.58 -8.94
N GLY A 59 -3.75 12.90 -7.68
CA GLY A 59 -4.71 13.04 -6.58
C GLY A 59 -5.19 11.72 -5.97
N MET A 60 -4.77 10.57 -6.51
CA MET A 60 -5.19 9.25 -6.06
C MET A 60 -4.30 8.70 -4.95
N TRP A 61 -4.82 7.78 -4.15
CA TRP A 61 -4.11 7.17 -3.03
C TRP A 61 -3.64 5.74 -3.36
N HIS A 62 -2.39 5.43 -3.06
CA HIS A 62 -1.74 4.16 -3.37
C HIS A 62 -1.16 3.51 -2.13
N LEU A 63 -1.09 2.17 -2.14
CA LEU A 63 -0.37 1.41 -1.12
C LEU A 63 1.09 1.20 -1.55
N THR A 64 2.00 1.34 -0.60
CA THR A 64 3.42 1.08 -0.80
C THR A 64 3.94 0.06 0.21
N LYS A 65 4.91 -0.74 -0.24
CA LYS A 65 5.69 -1.65 0.61
C LYS A 65 6.85 -0.95 1.31
N GLN A 66 7.20 0.26 0.87
CA GLN A 66 8.32 1.00 1.44
C GLN A 66 8.10 1.27 2.93
N SER A 67 9.20 1.16 3.68
CA SER A 67 9.24 1.67 5.05
C SER A 67 9.05 3.19 5.04
N ARG A 68 8.63 3.77 6.18
CA ARG A 68 8.52 5.22 6.33
C ARG A 68 9.82 5.92 5.92
N ARG A 69 10.94 5.44 6.46
CA ARG A 69 12.27 5.97 6.20
C ARG A 69 12.62 5.93 4.71
N SER A 70 12.45 4.78 4.06
CA SER A 70 12.78 4.63 2.63
C SER A 70 11.90 5.49 1.72
N TYR A 71 10.64 5.72 2.12
CA TYR A 71 9.75 6.61 1.39
C TYR A 71 10.16 8.07 1.55
N GLU A 72 10.44 8.51 2.79
CA GLU A 72 10.89 9.88 3.10
C GLU A 72 12.26 10.19 2.47
N GLU A 73 13.21 9.24 2.51
CA GLU A 73 14.52 9.37 1.84
C GLU A 73 14.38 9.50 0.31
N GLY A 74 13.48 8.72 -0.30
CA GLY A 74 13.21 8.81 -1.74
C GLY A 74 12.54 10.13 -2.13
N ALA A 75 11.55 10.56 -1.35
CA ALA A 75 10.89 11.85 -1.55
C ALA A 75 11.88 13.02 -1.38
N ALA A 76 12.74 12.98 -0.37
CA ALA A 76 13.78 14.00 -0.15
C ALA A 76 14.79 14.06 -1.31
N ARG A 77 15.17 12.91 -1.88
CA ARG A 77 16.10 12.84 -3.01
C ARG A 77 15.53 13.41 -4.31
N LEU A 78 14.21 13.36 -4.51
CA LEU A 78 13.55 13.93 -5.69
C LEU A 78 13.25 15.44 -5.54
N ALA A 79 13.27 15.96 -4.31
CA ALA A 79 13.03 17.36 -4.00
C ALA A 79 14.32 18.21 -3.98
N ALA A 80 15.50 17.58 -4.09
CA ALA A 80 16.83 18.20 -4.13
C ALA A 80 17.35 18.26 -5.56
#